data_AF-A0ABD3V9G8-F1
#
_entry.id   AF-A0ABD3V9G8-F1
#
_cell.length_a   1.000
_cell.length_b   1.000
_cell.length_c   1.000
_cell.angle_alpha   90.00
_cell.angle_beta   90.00
_cell.angle_gamma   90.00
#
_symmetry.space_group_name_H-M   'P 1'
#
loop_
_entity.id
_entity.type
_entity.pdbx_description
1 polymer ?
#
loop_
_entity_poly.entity_id
_entity_poly.type
_entity_poly.pdbx_seq_one_letter_code
_entity_poly.pdbx_strand_id
1 'polypeptide(L)'
;MSLSHIQGYPRVKNDPSDIESAERYNQFSLGWFANPIFGNGDYPDVMKWQIGNKSQAMHIGESRLPTFSNSEKQLLKGSADFLGLNLYTATLVTKRARPLLNASYDNDRDVEFGPDPKWPSSGSDWLKVTPFALRGALTWIKDHYNNCPVLITENGVSDNNGGLDDVHRVAYIRDYIDEVLKAIRIDGCDVKGYSVWSLLDNFEWMRGYSERFGLHFVNFSDPERQRIPKLSANYYRSIIEHHGFLKDQCTETQSPTHSSKENIVQYSSTQTTMINSGNLSFRLYTSIMYLLISQILCQNLIFIF
;
A
#
# COMPACT_ATOMS: atom_id res chain seq x y z
N MET A 1 -12.92 -10.99 2.66
CA MET A 1 -12.93 -9.52 2.87
C MET A 1 -11.58 -8.98 2.43
N SER A 2 -11.51 -7.86 1.73
CA SER A 2 -10.24 -7.19 1.38
C SER A 2 -10.08 -5.90 2.19
N LEU A 3 -8.89 -5.67 2.73
CA LEU A 3 -8.54 -4.52 3.56
C LEU A 3 -7.47 -3.68 2.89
N SER A 4 -7.76 -2.40 2.65
CA SER A 4 -6.79 -1.42 2.16
C SER A 4 -5.94 -0.88 3.29
N HIS A 5 -4.62 -0.93 3.12
CA HIS A 5 -3.66 -0.48 4.11
C HIS A 5 -2.48 0.26 3.47
N ILE A 6 -2.01 1.30 4.18
CA ILE A 6 -0.73 1.95 3.93
C ILE A 6 0.14 1.57 5.12
N GLN A 7 1.28 0.92 4.88
CA GLN A 7 2.13 0.48 5.99
C GLN A 7 2.79 1.70 6.67
N GLY A 8 2.53 1.86 7.97
CA GLY A 8 3.16 2.89 8.79
C GLY A 8 4.51 2.46 9.33
N TYR A 9 5.51 3.34 9.18
CA TYR A 9 6.84 3.21 9.77
C TYR A 9 7.18 4.43 10.64
N PRO A 10 8.01 4.28 11.69
CA PRO A 10 8.48 5.42 12.46
C PRO A 10 9.25 6.40 11.57
N ARG A 11 8.95 7.70 11.66
CA ARG A 11 9.65 8.75 10.91
C ARG A 11 11.13 8.80 11.29
N VAL A 12 11.43 8.70 12.59
CA VAL A 12 12.78 8.46 13.10
C VAL A 12 12.85 7.01 13.60
N LYS A 13 13.60 6.17 12.87
CA LYS A 13 13.58 4.70 13.02
C LYS A 13 13.69 4.17 14.46
N ASN A 14 14.53 4.79 15.28
CA ASN A 14 14.83 4.33 16.64
C ASN A 14 14.24 5.24 17.72
N ASP A 15 13.37 6.19 17.37
CA ASP A 15 12.69 7.03 18.35
C ASP A 15 11.49 6.26 18.95
N PRO A 16 11.44 6.05 20.28
CA PRO A 16 10.35 5.30 20.90
C PRO A 16 8.96 5.90 20.67
N SER A 17 8.86 7.23 20.60
CA SER A 17 7.59 7.92 20.38
C SER A 17 7.08 7.72 18.96
N ASP A 18 7.96 7.73 17.96
CA ASP A 18 7.62 7.43 16.57
C ASP A 18 7.28 5.95 16.36
N ILE A 19 7.96 5.03 17.06
CA ILE A 19 7.66 3.60 17.02
C ILE A 19 6.24 3.34 17.55
N GLU A 20 5.91 3.88 18.74
CA GLU A 20 4.57 3.78 19.33
C GLU A 20 3.50 4.42 18.42
N SER A 21 3.85 5.55 17.80
CA SER A 21 2.94 6.26 16.90
C SER A 21 2.69 5.50 15.60
N ALA A 22 3.72 4.86 15.02
CA ALA A 22 3.57 4.00 13.85
C ALA A 22 2.70 2.78 14.16
N GLU A 23 2.90 2.14 15.31
CA GLU A 23 2.07 1.02 15.75
C GLU A 23 0.61 1.44 15.94
N ARG A 24 0.37 2.56 16.64
CA ARG A 24 -0.98 3.12 16.79
C ARG A 24 -1.62 3.44 15.44
N TYR A 25 -0.86 3.98 14.49
CA TYR A 25 -1.35 4.23 13.13
C TYR A 25 -1.78 2.92 12.44
N ASN A 26 -0.97 1.86 12.51
CA ASN A 26 -1.28 0.57 11.90
C ASN A 26 -2.52 -0.08 12.54
N GLN A 27 -2.63 -0.02 13.87
CA GLN A 27 -3.82 -0.50 14.59
C GLN A 27 -5.09 0.27 14.21
N PHE A 28 -5.00 1.59 14.04
CA PHE A 28 -6.15 2.38 13.60
C PHE A 28 -6.48 2.22 12.10
N SER A 29 -5.58 1.68 11.29
CA SER A 29 -5.79 1.45 9.86
C SER A 29 -6.19 0.00 9.59
N LEU A 30 -5.25 -0.93 9.67
CA LEU A 30 -5.50 -2.35 9.42
C LEU A 30 -6.17 -3.01 10.63
N GLY A 31 -5.67 -2.72 11.83
CA GLY A 31 -6.14 -3.35 13.06
C GLY A 31 -7.61 -3.09 13.38
N TRP A 32 -8.17 -1.95 12.95
CA TRP A 32 -9.57 -1.61 13.16
C TRP A 32 -10.49 -2.72 12.62
N PHE A 33 -10.21 -3.23 11.43
CA PHE A 33 -11.00 -4.27 10.79
C PHE A 33 -10.43 -5.68 11.02
N ALA A 34 -9.10 -5.80 11.07
CA ALA A 34 -8.46 -7.10 11.21
C ALA A 34 -8.54 -7.67 12.63
N ASN A 35 -8.42 -6.85 13.68
CA ASN A 35 -8.41 -7.36 15.06
C ASN A 35 -9.75 -8.00 15.52
N PRO A 36 -10.93 -7.45 15.15
CA PRO A 36 -12.19 -8.12 15.44
C PRO A 36 -12.34 -9.49 14.76
N ILE A 37 -11.72 -9.69 13.59
CA ILE A 37 -11.91 -10.89 12.78
C ILE A 37 -10.82 -11.93 13.06
N PHE A 38 -9.55 -11.55 12.97
CA PHE A 38 -8.39 -12.45 13.08
C PHE A 38 -7.72 -12.42 14.45
N GLY A 39 -8.04 -11.42 15.27
CA GLY A 39 -7.49 -11.25 16.62
C GLY A 39 -8.41 -11.77 17.71
N ASN A 40 -8.79 -10.89 18.62
CA ASN A 40 -9.49 -11.23 19.85
C ASN A 40 -11.03 -11.11 19.78
N GLY A 41 -11.60 -10.74 18.62
CA GLY A 41 -13.05 -10.53 18.50
C GLY A 41 -13.50 -9.09 18.79
N ASP A 42 -12.59 -8.17 19.09
CA ASP A 42 -12.89 -6.79 19.49
C ASP A 42 -12.04 -5.76 18.74
N TYR A 43 -12.33 -4.48 18.89
CA TYR A 43 -11.46 -3.42 18.39
C TYR A 43 -10.07 -3.44 19.07
N PRO A 44 -9.01 -2.94 18.42
CA PRO A 44 -7.69 -2.81 19.05
C PRO A 44 -7.77 -2.04 20.37
N ASP A 45 -7.07 -2.52 21.40
CA ASP A 45 -7.11 -1.89 22.73
C ASP A 45 -6.63 -0.44 22.71
N VAL A 46 -5.58 -0.14 21.92
CA VAL A 46 -5.09 1.23 21.72
C VAL A 46 -6.15 2.14 21.10
N MET A 47 -7.01 1.62 20.22
CA MET A 47 -8.09 2.38 19.60
C MET A 47 -9.21 2.68 20.60
N LYS A 48 -9.64 1.66 21.36
CA LYS A 48 -10.63 1.82 22.44
C LYS A 48 -10.17 2.83 23.47
N TRP A 49 -8.93 2.71 23.93
CA TRP A 49 -8.34 3.60 24.93
C TRP A 49 -8.24 5.05 24.42
N GLN A 50 -7.71 5.26 23.22
CA GLN A 50 -7.54 6.61 22.66
C GLN A 50 -8.88 7.32 22.45
N ILE A 51 -9.85 6.64 21.84
CA ILE A 51 -11.16 7.26 21.55
C ILE A 51 -11.94 7.49 22.84
N GLY A 52 -11.91 6.54 23.78
CA GLY A 52 -12.57 6.68 25.08
C GLY A 52 -12.04 7.88 25.88
N ASN A 53 -10.71 8.00 26.01
CA ASN A 53 -10.11 9.13 26.72
C ASN A 53 -10.39 10.47 26.05
N LYS A 54 -10.35 10.52 24.71
CA LYS A 54 -10.67 11.75 23.97
C LYS A 54 -12.13 12.12 24.09
N SER A 55 -13.05 11.16 24.01
CA SER A 55 -14.48 11.41 24.27
C SER A 55 -14.69 12.02 25.66
N GLN A 56 -14.08 11.44 26.69
CA GLN A 56 -14.17 11.96 28.05
C GLN A 56 -13.60 13.38 28.16
N ALA A 57 -12.42 13.62 27.57
CA ALA A 57 -11.76 14.92 27.59
C ALA A 57 -12.52 15.99 26.77
N MET A 58 -13.36 15.58 25.82
CA MET A 58 -14.29 16.44 25.08
C MET A 58 -15.66 16.58 25.77
N HIS A 59 -15.84 16.02 26.97
CA HIS A 59 -17.12 15.98 27.69
C HIS A 59 -18.27 15.31 26.91
N ILE A 60 -17.93 14.36 26.03
CA ILE A 60 -18.89 13.47 25.39
C ILE A 60 -19.11 12.32 26.38
N GLY A 61 -20.31 12.24 26.97
CA GLY A 61 -20.59 11.39 28.12
C GLY A 61 -20.21 9.91 27.97
N GLU A 62 -20.20 9.41 26.73
CA GLU A 62 -19.76 8.05 26.39
C GLU A 62 -18.69 8.05 25.29
N SER A 63 -17.98 6.92 25.17
CA SER A 63 -17.03 6.71 24.07
C SER A 63 -17.75 6.85 22.72
N ARG A 64 -17.13 7.56 21.76
CA ARG A 64 -17.63 7.64 20.38
C ARG A 64 -17.42 6.34 19.60
N LEU A 65 -16.51 5.47 20.06
CA LEU A 65 -16.31 4.15 19.48
C LEU A 65 -17.37 3.20 20.06
N PRO A 66 -18.22 2.59 19.21
CA PRO A 66 -19.18 1.57 19.66
C PRO A 66 -18.47 0.39 20.34
N THR A 67 -19.21 -0.34 21.18
CA THR A 67 -18.72 -1.54 21.84
C THR A 67 -19.41 -2.78 21.31
N PHE A 68 -18.67 -3.86 21.09
CA PHE A 68 -19.27 -5.17 20.85
C PHE A 68 -19.68 -5.82 22.18
N SER A 69 -20.89 -6.37 22.20
CA SER A 69 -21.33 -7.33 23.22
C SER A 69 -20.50 -8.62 23.15
N ASN A 70 -20.52 -9.42 24.22
CA ASN A 70 -19.77 -10.68 24.24
C ASN A 70 -20.20 -11.65 23.12
N SER A 71 -21.50 -11.68 22.79
CA SER A 71 -22.02 -12.48 21.67
C SER A 71 -21.52 -11.98 20.31
N GLU A 72 -21.43 -10.67 20.10
CA GLU A 72 -20.90 -10.10 18.86
C GLU A 72 -19.40 -10.38 18.72
N LYS A 73 -18.63 -10.27 19.81
CA LYS A 73 -17.20 -10.61 19.79
C LYS A 73 -16.96 -12.07 19.39
N GLN A 74 -17.78 -12.98 19.92
CA GLN A 74 -17.71 -14.40 19.56
C GLN A 74 -18.11 -14.65 18.10
N LEU A 75 -19.10 -13.91 17.58
CA LEU A 75 -19.52 -14.02 16.18
C LEU A 75 -18.45 -13.52 15.20
N LEU A 76 -17.73 -12.46 15.55
CA LEU A 76 -16.72 -11.84 14.68
C LEU A 76 -15.42 -12.64 14.65
N LYS A 77 -14.98 -13.15 15.81
CA LYS A 77 -13.70 -13.85 15.93
C LYS A 77 -13.69 -15.12 15.07
N GLY A 78 -12.74 -15.19 14.13
CA GLY A 78 -12.58 -16.32 13.21
C GLY A 78 -13.62 -16.35 12.08
N SER A 79 -14.32 -15.25 11.82
CA SER A 79 -15.39 -15.20 10.79
C SER A 79 -14.87 -15.11 9.33
N ALA A 80 -13.57 -15.28 9.10
CA ALA A 80 -12.97 -15.29 7.77
C ALA A 80 -11.83 -16.32 7.66
N ASP A 81 -11.77 -17.01 6.52
CA ASP A 81 -10.77 -18.07 6.25
C ASP A 81 -9.38 -17.49 5.89
N PHE A 82 -9.33 -16.28 5.38
CA PHE A 82 -8.11 -15.58 4.99
C PHE A 82 -8.30 -14.05 5.00
N LEU A 83 -7.20 -13.32 5.14
CA LEU A 83 -7.14 -11.86 5.07
C LEU A 83 -6.83 -11.44 3.62
N GLY A 84 -7.73 -10.71 2.97
CA GLY A 84 -7.43 -10.02 1.71
C GLY A 84 -6.71 -8.70 1.99
N LEU A 85 -5.56 -8.47 1.35
CA LEU A 85 -4.73 -7.28 1.54
C LEU A 85 -4.61 -6.48 0.23
N ASN A 86 -5.02 -5.22 0.28
CA ASN A 86 -4.74 -4.22 -0.74
C ASN A 86 -3.65 -3.29 -0.20
N LEU A 87 -2.45 -3.33 -0.79
CA LEU A 87 -1.34 -2.49 -0.33
C LEU A 87 -0.55 -1.96 -1.50
N TYR A 88 -0.35 -0.65 -1.52
CA TYR A 88 0.30 0.06 -2.63
C TYR A 88 1.54 0.83 -2.19
N THR A 89 1.56 1.34 -0.96
CA THR A 89 2.60 2.29 -0.50
C THR A 89 2.78 2.26 1.02
N ALA A 90 3.77 3.01 1.52
CA ALA A 90 4.06 3.24 2.93
C ALA A 90 3.91 4.71 3.33
N THR A 91 3.97 4.97 4.64
CA THR A 91 4.04 6.31 5.20
C THR A 91 4.99 6.38 6.39
N LEU A 92 5.57 7.55 6.64
CA LEU A 92 6.37 7.85 7.83
C LEU A 92 5.50 8.54 8.87
N VAL A 93 5.47 7.99 10.08
CA VAL A 93 4.57 8.39 11.18
C VAL A 93 5.39 8.97 12.32
N THR A 94 4.92 10.09 12.88
CA THR A 94 5.44 10.69 14.10
C THR A 94 4.29 11.11 15.02
N LYS A 95 4.59 11.31 16.29
CA LYS A 95 3.60 11.76 17.27
C LYS A 95 3.16 13.19 16.98
N ARG A 96 1.84 13.41 17.00
CA ARG A 96 1.27 14.76 16.98
C ARG A 96 -0.03 14.79 17.75
N ALA A 97 0.01 15.35 18.96
CA ALA A 97 -1.20 15.60 19.72
C ALA A 97 -2.14 16.53 18.94
N ARG A 98 -3.41 16.14 18.84
CA ARG A 98 -4.45 16.89 18.12
C ARG A 98 -5.37 17.57 19.13
N PRO A 99 -5.81 18.81 18.86
CA PRO A 99 -6.65 19.56 19.79
C PRO A 99 -8.00 18.87 20.00
N LEU A 100 -8.52 18.97 21.23
CA LEU A 100 -9.80 18.38 21.65
C LEU A 100 -11.02 19.20 21.20
N LEU A 101 -10.93 19.87 20.06
CA LEU A 101 -11.99 20.75 19.57
C LEU A 101 -12.94 20.03 18.60
N ASN A 102 -12.40 19.11 17.79
CA ASN A 102 -13.15 18.40 16.76
C ASN A 102 -12.90 16.90 16.84
N ALA A 103 -13.93 16.13 17.17
CA ALA A 103 -13.92 14.68 17.08
C ALA A 103 -13.74 14.25 15.60
N SER A 104 -12.70 13.47 15.31
CA SER A 104 -12.51 12.86 13.99
C SER A 104 -11.55 11.68 14.07
N TYR A 105 -11.69 10.75 13.12
CA TYR A 105 -10.77 9.62 12.95
C TYR A 105 -9.29 10.06 12.91
N ASP A 106 -8.98 11.15 12.21
CA ASP A 106 -7.62 11.67 12.11
C ASP A 106 -7.11 12.23 13.44
N ASN A 107 -7.98 12.93 14.17
CA ASN A 107 -7.62 13.50 15.46
C ASN A 107 -7.46 12.43 16.55
N ASP A 108 -8.21 11.33 16.47
CA ASP A 108 -8.18 10.27 17.47
C ASP A 108 -6.86 9.50 17.52
N ARG A 109 -6.11 9.51 16.42
CA ARG A 109 -4.83 8.79 16.30
C ARG A 109 -3.65 9.51 16.94
N ASP A 110 -3.73 10.83 17.15
CA ASP A 110 -2.60 11.65 17.63
C ASP A 110 -1.28 11.41 16.88
N VAL A 111 -1.37 11.35 15.56
CA VAL A 111 -0.22 11.21 14.68
C VAL A 111 -0.18 12.26 13.57
N GLU A 112 1.02 12.48 13.08
CA GLU A 112 1.29 13.08 11.79
C GLU A 112 1.99 12.07 10.90
N PHE A 113 1.48 11.91 9.68
CA PHE A 113 2.03 10.97 8.72
C PHE A 113 2.10 11.60 7.32
N GLY A 114 3.05 11.11 6.55
CA GLY A 114 3.28 11.48 5.16
C GLY A 114 4.42 10.66 4.57
N PRO A 115 4.49 10.54 3.24
CA PRO A 115 5.58 9.82 2.60
C PRO A 115 6.93 10.50 2.85
N ASP A 116 8.03 9.75 2.70
CA ASP A 116 9.33 10.39 2.48
C ASP A 116 9.31 11.06 1.08
N PRO A 117 9.60 12.37 0.98
CA PRO A 117 9.64 13.05 -0.31
C PRO A 117 10.68 12.46 -1.28
N LYS A 118 11.67 11.70 -0.78
CA LYS A 118 12.69 11.03 -1.58
C LYS A 118 12.19 9.75 -2.24
N TRP A 119 11.06 9.19 -1.80
CA TRP A 119 10.53 7.99 -2.43
C TRP A 119 10.01 8.30 -3.84
N PRO A 120 10.26 7.40 -4.83
CA PRO A 120 9.81 7.62 -6.20
C PRO A 120 8.29 7.81 -6.28
N SER A 121 7.86 8.82 -7.04
CA SER A 121 6.44 9.08 -7.32
C SER A 121 5.89 8.13 -8.39
N SER A 122 4.57 8.11 -8.50
CA SER A 122 3.82 7.45 -9.58
C SER A 122 2.91 8.47 -10.28
N GLY A 123 1.99 8.00 -11.12
CA GLY A 123 0.91 8.82 -11.70
C GLY A 123 -0.09 9.35 -10.66
N SER A 124 -0.10 8.80 -9.44
CA SER A 124 -0.99 9.22 -8.35
C SER A 124 -0.21 9.93 -7.25
N ASP A 125 -0.67 11.12 -6.84
CA ASP A 125 0.00 11.95 -5.82
C ASP A 125 0.17 11.23 -4.46
N TRP A 126 -0.76 10.32 -4.14
CA TRP A 126 -0.78 9.58 -2.89
C TRP A 126 0.14 8.34 -2.88
N LEU A 127 0.58 7.86 -4.04
CA LEU A 127 1.26 6.58 -4.19
C LEU A 127 2.75 6.78 -4.45
N LYS A 128 3.57 6.34 -3.48
CA LYS A 128 5.02 6.23 -3.59
C LYS A 128 5.48 4.79 -3.74
N VAL A 129 6.52 4.57 -4.54
CA VAL A 129 7.10 3.23 -4.75
C VAL A 129 7.92 2.82 -3.54
N THR A 130 7.42 1.83 -2.78
CA THR A 130 7.97 1.41 -1.49
C THR A 130 7.82 -0.12 -1.32
N PRO A 131 8.52 -0.95 -2.11
CA PRO A 131 8.33 -2.41 -2.12
C PRO A 131 8.49 -3.05 -0.73
N PHE A 132 9.42 -2.55 0.08
CA PHE A 132 9.65 -3.00 1.46
C PHE A 132 8.38 -2.92 2.35
N ALA A 133 7.42 -2.05 2.00
CA ALA A 133 6.16 -1.88 2.71
C ALA A 133 5.30 -3.13 2.70
N LEU A 134 5.28 -3.86 1.56
CA LEU A 134 4.46 -5.05 1.43
C LEU A 134 4.98 -6.18 2.33
N ARG A 135 6.31 -6.42 2.33
CA ARG A 135 6.94 -7.37 3.26
C ARG A 135 6.73 -6.97 4.72
N GLY A 136 6.85 -5.68 5.03
CA GLY A 136 6.60 -5.17 6.38
C GLY A 136 5.18 -5.41 6.86
N ALA A 137 4.18 -5.15 6.02
CA ALA A 137 2.78 -5.41 6.34
C ALA A 137 2.48 -6.89 6.53
N LEU A 138 3.02 -7.76 5.67
CA LEU A 138 2.88 -9.21 5.79
C LEU A 138 3.47 -9.72 7.10
N THR A 139 4.66 -9.23 7.47
CA THR A 139 5.29 -9.57 8.75
C THR A 139 4.48 -9.05 9.93
N TRP A 140 3.97 -7.83 9.85
CA TRP A 140 3.11 -7.24 10.90
C TRP A 140 1.82 -8.05 11.08
N ILE A 141 1.17 -8.47 9.99
CA ILE A 141 -0.02 -9.33 10.01
C ILE A 141 0.31 -10.68 10.67
N LYS A 142 1.43 -11.30 10.28
CA LYS A 142 1.89 -12.56 10.85
C LYS A 142 2.03 -12.48 12.36
N ASP A 143 2.70 -11.44 12.84
CA ASP A 143 3.02 -11.27 14.26
C ASP A 143 1.77 -10.95 15.11
N HIS A 144 0.76 -10.28 14.54
CA HIS A 144 -0.45 -9.89 15.26
C HIS A 144 -1.59 -10.91 15.18
N TYR A 145 -1.65 -11.69 14.10
CA TYR A 145 -2.82 -12.52 13.78
C TYR A 145 -2.46 -13.99 13.56
N ASN A 146 -1.46 -14.47 14.31
CA ASN A 146 -1.07 -15.88 14.35
C ASN A 146 -0.80 -16.47 12.96
N ASN A 147 -0.10 -15.70 12.12
CA ASN A 147 0.21 -16.08 10.74
C ASN A 147 -1.01 -16.54 9.92
N CYS A 148 -2.13 -15.81 10.03
CA CYS A 148 -3.31 -16.13 9.24
C CYS A 148 -3.02 -16.10 7.72
N PRO A 149 -3.71 -16.92 6.90
CA PRO A 149 -3.53 -16.90 5.46
C PRO A 149 -3.81 -15.50 4.87
N VAL A 150 -2.88 -14.98 4.07
CA VAL A 150 -3.03 -13.68 3.39
C VAL A 150 -3.13 -13.87 1.88
N LEU A 151 -4.12 -13.25 1.27
CA LEU A 151 -4.22 -13.08 -0.17
C LEU A 151 -3.99 -11.61 -0.51
N ILE A 152 -2.96 -11.32 -1.30
CA ILE A 152 -2.73 -9.94 -1.77
C ILE A 152 -3.69 -9.71 -2.94
N THR A 153 -4.81 -9.07 -2.65
CA THR A 153 -5.92 -8.89 -3.59
C THR A 153 -5.70 -7.70 -4.53
N GLU A 154 -4.90 -6.73 -4.11
CA GLU A 154 -4.46 -5.63 -4.97
C GLU A 154 -3.04 -5.16 -4.63
N ASN A 155 -2.20 -5.04 -5.66
CA ASN A 155 -0.96 -4.28 -5.64
C ASN A 155 -0.67 -3.75 -7.06
N GLY A 156 -0.22 -2.50 -7.21
CA GLY A 156 -0.01 -1.92 -8.53
C GLY A 156 0.53 -0.50 -8.50
N VAL A 157 0.76 0.07 -9.69
CA VAL A 157 1.27 1.44 -9.83
C VAL A 157 0.62 2.14 -11.01
N SER A 158 0.29 3.41 -10.82
CA SER A 158 -0.28 4.27 -11.85
C SER A 158 0.78 4.95 -12.70
N ASP A 159 0.43 5.23 -13.95
CA ASP A 159 1.04 6.28 -14.77
C ASP A 159 -0.02 7.27 -15.25
N ASN A 160 0.45 8.37 -15.85
CA ASN A 160 -0.39 9.44 -16.41
C ASN A 160 -0.23 9.58 -17.94
N ASN A 161 0.55 8.72 -18.58
CA ASN A 161 0.86 8.81 -20.00
C ASN A 161 0.16 7.74 -20.85
N GLY A 162 -0.34 6.66 -20.24
CA GLY A 162 -1.00 5.56 -20.95
C GLY A 162 -0.09 4.84 -21.94
N GLY A 163 1.23 4.93 -21.75
CA GLY A 163 2.22 4.34 -22.65
C GLY A 163 2.19 2.81 -22.61
N LEU A 164 2.42 2.19 -23.77
CA LEU A 164 2.57 0.72 -23.86
C LEU A 164 3.92 0.23 -23.32
N ASP A 165 4.96 1.08 -23.36
CA ASP A 165 6.29 0.80 -22.85
C ASP A 165 6.42 1.28 -21.39
N ASP A 166 5.79 0.56 -20.48
CA ASP A 166 5.65 0.91 -19.07
C ASP A 166 6.71 0.25 -18.18
N VAL A 167 7.99 0.49 -18.50
CA VAL A 167 9.15 -0.06 -17.78
C VAL A 167 9.11 0.19 -16.26
N HIS A 168 8.56 1.33 -15.83
CA HIS A 168 8.40 1.64 -14.41
C HIS A 168 7.43 0.68 -13.70
N ARG A 169 6.37 0.23 -14.38
CA ARG A 169 5.40 -0.75 -13.85
C ARG A 169 6.00 -2.14 -13.81
N VAL A 170 6.82 -2.51 -14.80
CA VAL A 170 7.65 -3.73 -14.76
C VAL A 170 8.53 -3.74 -13.53
N ALA A 171 9.28 -2.66 -13.27
CA ALA A 171 10.14 -2.54 -12.10
C ALA A 171 9.35 -2.62 -10.78
N TYR A 172 8.19 -1.93 -10.69
CA TYR A 172 7.32 -2.01 -9.52
C TYR A 172 6.86 -3.45 -9.25
N ILE A 173 6.31 -4.15 -10.25
CA ILE A 173 5.82 -5.52 -10.11
C ILE A 173 6.96 -6.46 -9.68
N ARG A 174 8.13 -6.35 -10.31
CA ARG A 174 9.31 -7.13 -9.94
C ARG A 174 9.68 -6.93 -8.47
N ASP A 175 9.86 -5.68 -8.05
CA ASP A 175 10.39 -5.36 -6.73
C ASP A 175 9.39 -5.73 -5.62
N TYR A 176 8.07 -5.56 -5.85
CA TYR A 176 7.05 -5.96 -4.88
C TYR A 176 6.90 -7.48 -4.79
N ILE A 177 6.92 -8.21 -5.91
CA ILE A 177 6.88 -9.69 -5.90
C ILE A 177 8.12 -10.26 -5.21
N ASP A 178 9.30 -9.64 -5.39
CA ASP A 178 10.53 -10.04 -4.69
C ASP A 178 10.39 -9.88 -3.16
N GLU A 179 9.80 -8.78 -2.70
CA GLU A 179 9.53 -8.58 -1.27
C GLU A 179 8.47 -9.55 -0.71
N VAL A 180 7.47 -9.96 -1.51
CA VAL A 180 6.52 -11.03 -1.14
C VAL A 180 7.24 -12.37 -1.03
N LEU A 181 8.11 -12.71 -1.99
CA LEU A 181 8.91 -13.93 -1.96
C LEU A 181 9.82 -13.98 -0.73
N LYS A 182 10.43 -12.86 -0.35
CA LYS A 182 11.20 -12.74 0.90
C LYS A 182 10.31 -12.93 2.13
N ALA A 183 9.12 -12.34 2.16
CA ALA A 183 8.17 -12.53 3.26
C ALA A 183 7.81 -14.02 3.46
N ILE A 184 7.61 -14.76 2.36
CA ILE A 184 7.30 -16.19 2.39
C ILE A 184 8.54 -17.00 2.81
N ARG A 185 9.67 -16.82 2.12
CA ARG A 185 10.83 -17.73 2.22
C ARG A 185 11.75 -17.43 3.40
N ILE A 186 11.86 -16.17 3.79
CA ILE A 186 12.76 -15.70 4.85
C ILE A 186 11.98 -15.49 6.14
N ASP A 187 10.83 -14.82 6.08
CA ASP A 187 10.08 -14.44 7.28
C ASP A 187 9.00 -15.45 7.67
N GLY A 188 8.65 -16.39 6.80
CA GLY A 188 7.67 -17.44 7.05
C GLY A 188 6.21 -16.96 7.08
N CYS A 189 5.89 -15.88 6.35
CA CYS A 189 4.52 -15.37 6.21
C CYS A 189 3.66 -16.31 5.34
N ASP A 190 2.42 -16.55 5.75
CA ASP A 190 1.51 -17.45 5.04
C ASP A 190 0.75 -16.74 3.89
N VAL A 191 1.46 -16.42 2.81
CA VAL A 191 0.88 -15.77 1.62
C VAL A 191 0.37 -16.81 0.64
N LYS A 192 -0.91 -16.71 0.26
CA LYS A 192 -1.61 -17.66 -0.61
C LYS A 192 -1.69 -17.23 -2.07
N GLY A 193 -1.52 -15.94 -2.37
CA GLY A 193 -1.61 -15.47 -3.74
C GLY A 193 -1.45 -13.96 -3.85
N TYR A 194 -1.38 -13.51 -5.10
CA TYR A 194 -1.07 -12.13 -5.45
C TYR A 194 -1.79 -11.74 -6.75
N SER A 195 -2.54 -10.65 -6.69
CA SER A 195 -3.30 -10.10 -7.81
C SER A 195 -2.85 -8.67 -8.09
N VAL A 196 -2.37 -8.43 -9.32
CA VAL A 196 -2.00 -7.08 -9.78
C VAL A 196 -3.26 -6.25 -9.99
N TRP A 197 -3.30 -5.06 -9.40
CA TRP A 197 -4.24 -4.02 -9.77
C TRP A 197 -3.64 -3.15 -10.88
N SER A 198 -4.14 -3.18 -12.11
CA SER A 198 -5.35 -3.88 -12.58
C SER A 198 -5.10 -4.66 -13.87
N LEU A 199 -6.03 -5.54 -14.23
CA LEU A 199 -5.99 -6.21 -15.53
C LEU A 199 -6.02 -5.19 -16.68
N LEU A 200 -6.91 -4.20 -16.58
CA LEU A 200 -7.20 -3.20 -17.61
C LEU A 200 -7.08 -1.79 -17.02
N ASP A 201 -6.67 -0.83 -17.83
CA ASP A 201 -6.95 0.57 -17.52
C ASP A 201 -8.46 0.72 -17.35
N ASN A 202 -8.89 1.38 -16.27
CA ASN A 202 -10.29 1.45 -15.87
C ASN A 202 -10.64 2.87 -15.38
N PHE A 203 -11.83 3.03 -14.80
CA PHE A 203 -12.26 4.27 -14.18
C PHE A 203 -11.74 4.35 -12.73
N GLU A 204 -10.68 5.13 -12.51
CA GLU A 204 -10.01 5.33 -11.23
C GLU A 204 -10.75 6.39 -10.39
N TRP A 205 -12.00 6.09 -10.05
CA TRP A 205 -12.80 6.86 -9.09
C TRP A 205 -12.83 8.37 -9.40
N MET A 206 -12.43 9.22 -8.43
CA MET A 206 -12.39 10.68 -8.58
C MET A 206 -11.38 11.16 -9.63
N ARG A 207 -10.48 10.28 -10.08
CA ARG A 207 -9.48 10.58 -11.13
C ARG A 207 -10.00 10.23 -12.52
N GLY A 208 -11.16 9.58 -12.62
CA GLY A 208 -11.74 9.14 -13.87
C GLY A 208 -10.77 8.29 -14.66
N TYR A 209 -10.46 8.67 -15.89
CA TYR A 209 -9.53 7.94 -16.76
C TYR A 209 -8.12 8.55 -16.81
N SER A 210 -7.77 9.46 -15.89
CA SER A 210 -6.49 10.18 -15.94
C SER A 210 -5.32 9.37 -15.36
N GLU A 211 -5.59 8.44 -14.45
CA GLU A 211 -4.60 7.56 -13.84
C GLU A 211 -4.76 6.13 -14.37
N ARG A 212 -3.64 5.53 -14.79
CA ARG A 212 -3.61 4.26 -15.52
C ARG A 212 -2.92 3.18 -14.68
N PHE A 213 -3.66 2.24 -14.13
CA PHE A 213 -3.13 1.10 -13.36
C PHE A 213 -3.01 -0.20 -14.17
N GLY A 214 -3.62 -0.25 -15.35
CA GLY A 214 -3.81 -1.49 -16.08
C GLY A 214 -2.54 -2.07 -16.67
N LEU A 215 -2.44 -3.40 -16.61
CA LEU A 215 -1.53 -4.18 -17.45
C LEU A 215 -1.88 -4.06 -18.94
N HIS A 216 -3.15 -3.81 -19.27
CA HIS A 216 -3.60 -3.54 -20.63
C HIS A 216 -4.08 -2.10 -20.76
N PHE A 217 -3.58 -1.43 -21.79
CA PHE A 217 -4.11 -0.16 -22.23
C PHE A 217 -5.54 -0.34 -22.75
N VAL A 218 -6.40 0.64 -22.47
CA VAL A 218 -7.77 0.71 -23.02
C VAL A 218 -7.96 2.04 -23.72
N ASN A 219 -8.37 2.01 -24.99
CA ASN A 219 -8.74 3.22 -25.71
C ASN A 219 -10.17 3.66 -25.32
N PHE A 220 -10.29 4.65 -24.44
CA PHE A 220 -11.60 5.15 -23.99
C PHE A 220 -12.30 6.06 -25.00
N SER A 221 -11.59 6.57 -26.00
CA SER A 221 -12.16 7.37 -27.09
C SER A 221 -12.80 6.49 -28.17
N ASP A 222 -12.34 5.25 -28.31
CA ASP A 222 -12.89 4.26 -29.25
C ASP A 222 -14.06 3.48 -28.61
N PRO A 223 -15.28 3.52 -29.18
CA PRO A 223 -16.44 2.75 -28.71
C PRO A 223 -16.19 1.25 -28.52
N GLU A 224 -15.29 0.65 -29.31
CA GLU A 224 -14.98 -0.78 -29.23
C GLU A 224 -14.10 -1.12 -28.00
N ARG A 225 -13.53 -0.09 -27.35
CA ARG A 225 -12.70 -0.21 -26.14
C ARG A 225 -11.57 -1.23 -26.31
N GLN A 226 -10.82 -1.15 -27.40
CA GLN A 226 -9.72 -2.07 -27.67
C GLN A 226 -8.77 -2.18 -26.47
N ARG A 227 -8.39 -3.41 -26.12
CA ARG A 227 -7.45 -3.73 -25.03
C ARG A 227 -6.11 -4.15 -25.63
N ILE A 228 -5.04 -3.45 -25.29
CA ILE A 228 -3.71 -3.68 -25.84
C ILE A 228 -2.76 -4.00 -24.69
N PRO A 229 -2.08 -5.16 -24.68
CA PRO A 229 -1.15 -5.50 -23.61
C PRO A 229 0.02 -4.50 -23.58
N LYS A 230 0.32 -3.98 -22.39
CA LYS A 230 1.54 -3.18 -22.14
C LYS A 230 2.73 -4.12 -21.90
N LEU A 231 3.94 -3.57 -21.82
CA LEU A 231 5.15 -4.33 -21.51
C LEU A 231 4.99 -5.10 -20.18
N SER A 232 4.39 -4.47 -19.18
CA SER A 232 4.09 -5.07 -17.88
C SER A 232 3.18 -6.31 -17.96
N ALA A 233 2.22 -6.37 -18.89
CA ALA A 233 1.39 -7.56 -19.09
C ALA A 233 2.23 -8.77 -19.52
N ASN A 234 3.14 -8.57 -20.47
CA ASN A 234 4.03 -9.63 -20.94
C ASN A 234 5.01 -10.06 -19.85
N TYR A 235 5.53 -9.11 -19.08
CA TYR A 235 6.41 -9.41 -17.95
C TYR A 235 5.70 -10.21 -16.85
N TYR A 236 4.50 -9.77 -16.44
CA TYR A 236 3.72 -10.48 -15.43
C TYR A 236 3.30 -11.88 -15.88
N ARG A 237 2.92 -12.03 -17.17
CA ARG A 237 2.70 -13.34 -17.79
C ARG A 237 3.93 -14.23 -17.67
N SER A 238 5.13 -13.71 -17.94
CA SER A 238 6.37 -14.49 -17.83
C SER A 238 6.61 -14.99 -16.40
N ILE A 239 6.37 -14.16 -15.37
CA ILE A 239 6.47 -14.59 -13.97
C ILE A 239 5.51 -15.75 -13.68
N ILE A 240 4.27 -15.66 -14.14
CA ILE A 240 3.25 -16.70 -13.94
C ILE A 240 3.66 -17.99 -14.63
N GLU A 241 4.06 -17.94 -15.90
CA GLU A 241 4.47 -19.12 -16.69
C GLU A 241 5.67 -19.86 -16.07
N HIS A 242 6.58 -19.13 -15.42
CA HIS A 242 7.80 -19.69 -14.84
C HIS A 242 7.70 -19.93 -13.33
N HIS A 243 6.54 -19.66 -12.71
CA HIS A 243 6.34 -19.75 -11.26
C HIS A 243 7.41 -18.99 -10.45
N GLY A 244 7.82 -17.81 -10.94
CA GLY A 244 8.86 -17.00 -10.31
C GLY A 244 9.69 -16.18 -11.30
N PHE A 245 10.81 -15.64 -10.84
CA PHE A 245 11.72 -14.89 -11.69
C PHE A 245 12.56 -15.82 -12.56
N LEU A 246 12.75 -15.42 -13.82
CA LEU A 246 13.72 -16.07 -14.69
C LEU A 246 15.11 -15.96 -14.08
N LYS A 247 15.84 -17.08 -14.06
CA LYS A 247 17.28 -17.02 -13.78
C LYS A 247 17.92 -16.28 -14.95
N ASP A 248 18.62 -15.19 -14.65
CA ASP A 248 19.51 -14.61 -15.64
C ASP A 248 20.40 -15.72 -16.17
N GLN A 249 20.39 -15.93 -17.49
CA GLN A 249 21.48 -16.65 -18.11
C GLN A 249 22.69 -15.74 -17.93
N CYS A 250 23.44 -15.93 -16.84
CA CYS A 250 24.80 -15.45 -16.73
C CYS A 250 25.56 -16.05 -17.90
N THR A 251 25.54 -15.36 -19.04
CA THR A 251 26.50 -15.60 -20.09
C THR A 251 27.81 -15.10 -19.50
N GLU A 252 28.68 -16.06 -19.16
CA GLU A 252 30.10 -15.84 -18.95
C GLU A 252 30.66 -15.23 -20.25
N THR A 253 30.49 -13.93 -20.41
CA THR A 253 31.18 -13.18 -21.45
C THR A 253 32.58 -12.93 -20.92
N GLN A 254 33.51 -13.70 -21.47
CA GLN A 254 34.94 -13.55 -21.30
C GLN A 254 35.33 -12.07 -21.41
N SER A 255 36.11 -11.63 -20.42
CA SER A 255 36.56 -10.26 -20.25
C SER A 255 37.38 -9.78 -21.46
N PRO A 256 37.05 -8.64 -22.10
CA PRO A 256 38.00 -7.96 -22.97
C PRO A 256 38.93 -7.10 -22.12
N THR A 257 40.21 -7.20 -22.44
CA THR A 257 41.34 -6.52 -21.83
C THR A 257 41.26 -5.00 -21.91
N HIS A 258 41.85 -4.35 -20.90
CA HIS A 258 42.09 -2.91 -20.79
C HIS A 258 42.55 -2.22 -22.09
N SER A 259 41.91 -1.11 -22.46
CA SER A 259 42.65 0.09 -22.86
C SER A 259 41.84 1.35 -22.54
N SER A 260 42.50 2.25 -21.82
CA SER A 260 42.04 3.56 -21.37
C SER A 260 41.84 4.55 -22.52
N LYS A 261 40.82 5.39 -22.43
CA LYS A 261 40.89 6.82 -22.79
C LYS A 261 39.75 7.58 -22.12
N GLU A 262 40.16 8.52 -21.26
CA GLU A 262 39.32 9.50 -20.59
C GLU A 262 38.68 10.45 -21.60
N ASN A 263 37.42 10.82 -21.36
CA ASN A 263 36.86 12.08 -21.85
C ASN A 263 35.96 12.65 -20.75
N ILE A 264 36.46 13.70 -20.11
CA ILE A 264 35.78 14.51 -19.11
C ILE A 264 34.81 15.44 -19.85
N VAL A 265 33.52 15.36 -19.54
CA VAL A 265 32.53 16.37 -19.92
C VAL A 265 32.01 17.02 -18.65
N GLN A 266 32.36 18.31 -18.47
CA GLN A 266 31.80 19.17 -17.43
C GLN A 266 30.37 19.57 -17.80
N TYR A 267 29.45 19.48 -16.84
CA TYR A 267 28.15 20.14 -16.92
C TYR A 267 28.07 21.26 -15.87
N SER A 268 27.86 22.48 -16.35
CA SER A 268 27.66 23.69 -15.56
C SER A 268 26.27 23.71 -14.93
N SER A 269 26.20 24.01 -13.64
CA SER A 269 24.97 24.28 -12.89
C SER A 269 24.46 25.70 -13.16
N THR A 270 23.19 25.84 -13.53
CA THR A 270 22.44 27.10 -13.39
C THR A 270 21.28 26.89 -12.43
N GLN A 271 21.34 27.61 -11.31
CA GLN A 271 20.24 27.80 -10.36
C GLN A 271 19.22 28.77 -10.98
N THR A 272 17.94 28.40 -10.92
CA THR A 272 16.84 29.36 -11.02
C THR A 272 15.89 29.14 -9.85
N THR A 273 15.87 30.14 -8.97
CA THR A 273 14.96 30.31 -7.84
C THR A 273 13.57 30.71 -8.36
N MET A 274 12.51 30.00 -7.97
CA MET A 274 11.14 30.53 -8.08
C MET A 274 10.33 30.21 -6.81
N ILE A 275 10.28 31.23 -5.96
CA ILE A 275 9.13 31.80 -5.23
C ILE A 275 7.98 30.86 -4.87
N ASN A 276 7.80 30.72 -3.55
CA ASN A 276 6.67 30.13 -2.85
C ASN A 276 5.42 31.03 -2.96
N SER A 277 4.27 30.46 -3.31
CA SER A 277 2.95 31.02 -2.99
C SER A 277 1.99 29.88 -2.69
N GLY A 278 1.49 29.83 -1.45
CA GLY A 278 0.69 28.73 -0.94
C GLY A 278 -0.78 28.70 -1.37
N ASN A 279 -1.43 27.58 -1.06
CA ASN A 279 -2.80 27.43 -0.53
C ASN A 279 -3.02 25.92 -0.26
N LEU A 280 -3.32 25.50 0.96
CA LEU A 280 -4.62 25.44 1.64
C LEU A 280 -5.60 24.37 1.07
N SER A 281 -5.88 23.38 1.94
CA SER A 281 -6.98 22.41 1.96
C SER A 281 -7.22 21.48 0.76
N PHE A 282 -6.63 20.29 0.81
CA PHE A 282 -7.23 19.06 0.26
C PHE A 282 -6.95 17.91 1.24
N ARG A 283 -7.78 17.82 2.28
CA ARG A 283 -7.83 16.67 3.19
C ARG A 283 -9.27 16.45 3.57
N LEU A 284 -9.90 15.52 2.87
CA LEU A 284 -11.09 14.73 3.22
C LEU A 284 -11.47 14.09 1.87
N TYR A 285 -11.60 12.76 1.81
CA TYR A 285 -12.22 11.91 0.78
C TYR A 285 -11.41 10.68 0.38
N THR A 286 -10.10 10.61 0.60
CA THR A 286 -9.30 9.47 0.10
C THR A 286 -9.21 8.24 1.01
N SER A 287 -9.67 8.27 2.28
CA SER A 287 -9.55 7.10 3.17
C SER A 287 -10.87 6.39 3.51
N ILE A 288 -12.02 7.04 3.32
CA ILE A 288 -13.35 6.43 3.64
C ILE A 288 -14.05 5.91 2.37
N MET A 289 -13.71 6.43 1.19
CA MET A 289 -14.39 6.04 -0.06
C MET A 289 -13.95 4.66 -0.61
N TYR A 290 -12.80 4.12 -0.18
CA TYR A 290 -12.32 2.80 -0.61
C TYR A 290 -12.92 1.62 0.19
N LEU A 291 -13.65 1.89 1.28
CA LEU A 291 -14.08 0.86 2.24
C LEU A 291 -15.41 0.18 1.91
N LEU A 292 -16.18 0.66 0.91
CA LEU A 292 -17.57 0.20 0.72
C LEU A 292 -17.88 -0.62 -0.52
N ILE A 293 -17.00 -0.78 -1.51
CA ILE A 293 -17.32 -1.62 -2.69
C ILE A 293 -16.07 -2.33 -3.24
N SER A 294 -15.49 -3.25 -2.46
CA SER A 294 -14.59 -4.29 -3.00
C SER A 294 -15.33 -5.62 -3.31
N GLN A 295 -16.67 -5.60 -3.35
CA GLN A 295 -17.50 -6.82 -3.50
C GLN A 295 -17.88 -7.16 -4.95
N ILE A 296 -17.46 -6.40 -5.95
CA ILE A 296 -17.78 -6.71 -7.35
C ILE A 296 -16.49 -6.63 -8.17
N LEU A 297 -16.08 -7.79 -8.72
CA LEU A 297 -14.89 -8.10 -9.54
C LEU A 297 -13.75 -8.88 -8.84
N CYS A 298 -14.09 -9.96 -8.12
CA CYS A 298 -13.19 -11.11 -7.99
C CYS A 298 -13.36 -12.04 -9.22
N GLN A 299 -12.80 -11.65 -10.36
CA GLN A 299 -12.41 -12.59 -11.41
C GLN A 299 -10.94 -12.30 -11.69
N ASN A 300 -10.09 -13.33 -11.65
CA ASN A 300 -8.62 -13.30 -11.73
C ASN A 300 -7.86 -13.34 -10.38
N LEU A 301 -8.22 -14.31 -9.52
CA LEU A 301 -7.24 -14.88 -8.59
C LEU A 301 -6.23 -15.71 -9.40
N ILE A 302 -4.94 -15.46 -9.24
CA ILE A 302 -3.88 -16.34 -9.75
C ILE A 302 -3.00 -16.70 -8.55
N PHE A 303 -2.87 -18.00 -8.30
CA PHE A 303 -1.98 -18.55 -7.29
C PHE A 303 -0.55 -18.54 -7.88
N ILE A 304 0.33 -17.70 -7.34
CA ILE A 304 1.75 -17.62 -7.79
C ILE A 304 2.63 -18.66 -7.08
N PHE A 305 2.06 -19.49 -6.18
CA PHE A 305 2.81 -20.43 -5.35
C PHE A 305 2.14 -21.79 -5.26
#